data_AF-A0A2T6ZYU5-F1
#
_entry.id   AF-A0A2T6ZYU5-F1
#
_cell.length_a   1.000
_cell.length_b   1.000
_cell.length_c   1.000
_cell.angle_alpha   90.00
_cell.angle_beta   90.00
_cell.angle_gamma   90.00
#
_symmetry.space_group_name_H-M   'P 1'
#
loop_
_entity.id
_entity.type
_entity.pdbx_description
1 polymer ?
#
loop_
_entity_poly.entity_id
_entity_poly.type
_entity_poly.pdbx_seq_one_letter_code
_entity_poly.pdbx_strand_id
1 'polypeptide(L)'
;MSERKVLQKYYPPDFDPSKIVRHKGPKPTGPKQQTVRLMAPFSMKCLNCGEFIYKGRKFNARKEHSGEKYYNISIFRFYIRCTRCSSEVTFKTDPKNMDYTCEKGAIRNFEPWRDTREKDETEEERLNRLEEEENESAMAKLETKTLDSKREMQIADALDEIRTRNARNERFDSADVLDTLLEVTNPAELELMRQEEEDAELARKAFRTEEDKFVRRVVDDGADEADISKEEAKADIPSFKKTVKRRRDMGAVLGIKKKLKPLV
;
A
#
# COMPACT_ATOMS: atom_id res chain seq x y z
N MET A 1 16.81 -19.72 60.28
CA MET A 1 16.51 -18.35 59.80
C MET A 1 15.28 -17.87 60.55
N SER A 2 15.27 -16.64 61.05
CA SER A 2 14.05 -16.04 61.61
C SER A 2 12.95 -15.98 60.54
N GLU A 3 11.69 -16.08 60.96
CA GLU A 3 10.54 -16.02 60.07
C GLU A 3 10.41 -14.67 59.34
N ARG A 4 9.83 -14.65 58.13
CA ARG A 4 9.55 -13.39 57.40
C ARG A 4 8.56 -12.50 58.16
N LYS A 5 7.59 -13.12 58.84
CA LYS A 5 6.55 -12.43 59.64
C LYS A 5 6.71 -12.79 61.10
N VAL A 6 7.70 -12.19 61.76
CA VAL A 6 7.92 -12.39 63.18
C VAL A 6 6.77 -11.76 63.98
N LEU A 7 6.02 -12.57 64.73
CA LEU A 7 4.90 -12.11 65.59
C LEU A 7 5.40 -11.25 66.76
N GLN A 8 6.48 -11.67 67.41
CA GLN A 8 7.03 -11.00 68.58
C GLN A 8 8.54 -10.83 68.41
N LYS A 9 9.02 -9.60 68.53
CA LYS A 9 10.44 -9.30 68.68
C LYS A 9 10.73 -9.14 70.16
N TYR A 10 11.81 -9.76 70.63
CA TYR A 10 12.26 -9.55 72.00
C TYR A 10 12.67 -8.08 72.18
N TYR A 11 12.05 -7.40 73.14
CA TYR A 11 12.47 -6.10 73.63
C TYR A 11 13.19 -6.31 74.98
N PRO A 12 14.38 -5.73 75.20
CA PRO A 12 15.04 -5.78 76.50
C PRO A 12 14.13 -5.20 77.60
N PRO A 13 14.26 -5.66 78.85
CA PRO A 13 13.42 -5.20 79.96
C PRO A 13 13.60 -3.70 80.26
N ASP A 14 14.76 -3.12 79.95
CA ASP A 14 15.07 -1.69 80.15
C ASP A 14 14.67 -0.81 78.95
N PHE A 15 13.95 -1.35 77.96
CA PHE A 15 13.62 -0.65 76.72
C PHE A 15 12.48 0.35 76.92
N ASP A 16 12.81 1.64 76.95
CA ASP A 16 11.84 2.73 76.98
C ASP A 16 11.63 3.39 75.60
N PRO A 17 10.42 3.35 75.02
CA PRO A 17 10.17 3.92 73.70
C PRO A 17 10.30 5.45 73.67
N SER A 18 10.13 6.13 74.81
CA SER A 18 10.21 7.59 74.93
C SER A 18 11.64 8.14 74.89
N LYS A 19 12.65 7.31 75.22
CA LYS A 19 14.06 7.72 75.26
C LYS A 19 14.73 7.69 73.87
N ILE A 20 14.08 7.09 72.88
CA ILE A 20 14.65 6.91 71.54
C ILE A 20 14.31 8.11 70.67
N VAL A 21 15.30 8.96 70.42
CA VAL A 21 15.17 10.02 69.42
C VAL A 21 15.37 9.43 68.03
N ARG A 22 14.47 9.76 67.10
CA ARG A 22 14.67 9.43 65.69
C ARG A 22 15.82 10.27 65.14
N HIS A 23 17.03 9.73 65.14
CA HIS A 23 18.15 10.32 64.42
C HIS A 23 17.87 10.27 62.92
N LYS A 24 17.34 11.37 62.36
CA LYS A 24 17.43 11.62 60.93
C LYS A 24 18.85 12.13 60.69
N GLY A 25 19.63 11.38 59.90
CA GLY A 25 20.91 11.87 59.41
C GLY A 25 20.77 13.23 58.72
N PRO A 26 21.89 13.95 58.49
CA PRO A 26 21.85 15.24 57.82
C PRO A 26 21.02 15.11 56.53
N LYS A 27 20.01 15.98 56.38
CA LYS A 27 19.16 15.96 55.19
C LYS A 27 20.09 16.17 53.99
N PRO A 28 20.14 15.26 53.01
CA PRO A 28 20.95 15.48 51.83
C PRO A 28 20.50 16.80 51.18
N THR A 29 21.45 17.68 50.91
CA THR A 29 21.23 18.94 50.22
C THR A 29 20.79 18.64 48.79
N GLY A 30 19.48 18.53 48.56
CA GLY A 30 18.93 18.24 47.24
C GLY A 30 17.54 17.58 47.28
N PRO A 31 16.91 17.42 46.11
CA PRO A 31 15.64 16.71 46.00
C PRO A 31 15.82 15.24 46.38
N LYS A 32 14.90 14.73 47.21
CA LYS A 32 14.99 13.36 47.74
C LYS A 32 14.81 12.34 46.61
N GLN A 33 15.90 11.68 46.22
CA GLN A 33 15.88 10.61 45.24
C GLN A 33 15.65 9.24 45.92
N GLN A 34 14.57 8.56 45.56
CA GLN A 34 14.26 7.21 46.02
C GLN A 34 14.56 6.19 44.91
N THR A 35 15.26 5.11 45.22
CA THR A 35 15.46 4.02 44.25
C THR A 35 14.21 3.14 44.18
N VAL A 36 13.64 2.99 42.98
CA VAL A 36 12.44 2.18 42.72
C VAL A 36 12.70 1.27 41.54
N ARG A 37 12.27 0.01 41.63
CA ARG A 37 12.31 -0.92 40.50
C ARG A 37 11.02 -0.80 39.70
N LEU A 38 11.12 -0.35 38.45
CA LEU A 38 9.97 -0.09 37.58
C LEU A 38 10.19 -0.66 36.17
N MET A 39 9.13 -0.71 35.37
CA MET A 39 9.18 -1.08 33.97
C MET A 39 9.16 0.16 33.08
N ALA A 40 9.82 0.13 31.92
CA ALA A 40 9.70 1.19 30.92
C ALA A 40 8.24 1.33 30.45
N PRO A 41 7.63 2.53 30.58
CA PRO A 41 6.19 2.72 30.31
C PRO A 41 5.85 2.66 28.80
N PHE A 42 6.80 3.02 27.95
CA PHE A 42 6.63 3.05 26.49
C PHE A 42 7.91 2.61 25.79
N SER A 43 7.80 2.32 24.50
CA SER A 43 8.96 2.02 23.68
C SER A 43 9.69 3.31 23.30
N MET A 44 11.01 3.33 23.52
CA MET A 44 11.84 4.50 23.26
C MET A 44 13.20 4.13 22.71
N LYS A 45 13.78 5.04 21.92
CA LYS A 45 15.12 4.91 21.37
C LYS A 45 16.06 5.84 22.12
N CYS A 46 17.17 5.29 22.63
CA CYS A 46 18.21 6.09 23.27
C CYS A 46 18.89 6.99 22.23
N LEU A 47 19.02 8.28 22.54
CA LEU A 47 19.66 9.26 21.65
C LEU A 47 21.17 9.04 21.52
N ASN A 48 21.82 8.55 22.57
CA ASN A 48 23.28 8.48 22.62
C ASN A 48 23.86 7.27 21.89
N CYS A 49 23.17 6.11 21.94
CA CYS A 49 23.67 4.86 21.36
C CYS A 49 22.72 4.19 20.36
N GLY A 50 21.53 4.75 20.15
CA GLY A 50 20.53 4.20 19.24
C GLY A 50 19.87 2.89 19.71
N GLU A 51 20.14 2.42 20.93
CA GLU A 51 19.52 1.22 21.50
C GLU A 51 18.02 1.44 21.72
N PHE A 52 17.22 0.44 21.37
CA PHE A 52 15.77 0.45 21.60
C PHE A 52 15.43 -0.17 22.95
N ILE A 53 14.76 0.60 23.79
CA ILE A 53 14.19 0.16 25.05
C ILE A 53 12.71 -0.11 24.81
N TYR A 54 12.35 -1.38 24.74
CA TYR A 54 10.96 -1.80 24.59
C TYR A 54 10.16 -1.60 25.89
N LYS A 55 8.84 -1.41 25.72
CA LYS A 55 7.88 -1.35 26.83
C LYS A 55 8.01 -2.59 27.72
N GLY A 56 7.94 -2.40 29.03
CA GLY A 56 7.99 -3.51 29.99
C GLY A 56 9.39 -3.93 30.45
N ARG A 57 10.47 -3.38 29.87
CA ARG A 57 11.84 -3.67 30.35
C ARG A 57 12.04 -3.15 31.77
N LYS A 58 12.51 -4.00 32.68
CA LYS A 58 12.68 -3.69 34.12
C LYS A 58 14.00 -2.93 34.37
N PHE A 59 13.91 -1.85 35.13
CA PHE A 59 15.05 -1.03 35.54
C PHE A 59 15.03 -0.71 37.02
N ASN A 60 16.21 -0.52 37.59
CA ASN A 60 16.38 0.17 38.87
C ASN A 60 16.46 1.66 38.55
N ALA A 61 15.38 2.39 38.82
CA ALA A 61 15.26 3.80 38.50
C ALA A 61 15.41 4.65 39.77
N ARG A 62 15.85 5.90 39.60
CA ARG A 62 15.76 6.92 40.65
C ARG A 62 14.47 7.69 40.45
N LYS A 63 13.68 7.83 41.50
CA LYS A 63 12.42 8.57 41.54
C LYS A 63 12.67 9.88 42.29
N GLU A 64 12.29 10.98 41.68
CA GLU A 64 12.40 12.33 42.23
C GLU A 64 11.07 13.05 42.10
N HIS A 65 10.76 13.93 43.06
CA HIS A 65 9.66 14.88 42.93
C HIS A 65 10.11 16.03 42.04
N SER A 66 9.43 16.25 40.91
CA SER A 66 9.81 17.31 39.96
C SER A 66 9.56 18.74 40.48
N GLY A 67 8.79 18.89 41.56
CA GLY A 67 8.33 20.18 42.08
C GLY A 67 7.00 20.62 41.44
N GLU A 68 6.69 20.13 40.24
CA GLU A 68 5.45 20.38 39.53
C GLU A 68 4.30 19.53 40.09
N LYS A 69 3.11 20.13 40.13
CA LYS A 69 1.86 19.46 40.53
C LYS A 69 0.80 19.74 39.49
N TYR A 70 0.09 18.69 39.09
CA TYR A 70 -1.12 18.81 38.28
C TYR A 70 -2.31 18.78 39.24
N TYR A 71 -2.96 19.92 39.46
CA TYR A 71 -3.88 20.15 40.57
C TYR A 71 -3.20 19.76 41.91
N ASN A 72 -3.66 18.68 42.56
CA ASN A 72 -3.09 18.17 43.81
C ASN A 72 -2.23 16.90 43.63
N ILE A 73 -2.01 16.46 42.38
CA ILE A 73 -1.23 15.26 42.08
C ILE A 73 0.21 15.67 41.78
N SER A 74 1.16 15.13 42.54
CA SER A 74 2.58 15.41 42.35
C SER A 74 3.12 14.71 41.10
N ILE A 75 3.82 15.46 40.24
CA ILE A 75 4.50 14.89 39.07
C ILE A 75 5.86 14.35 39.50
N PHE A 76 6.12 13.09 39.15
CA PHE A 76 7.37 12.41 39.44
C PHE A 76 8.25 12.39 38.20
N ARG A 77 9.54 12.63 38.41
CA ARG A 77 10.58 12.41 37.42
C ARG A 77 11.30 11.11 37.74
N PHE A 78 11.46 10.27 36.73
CA PHE A 78 12.19 9.03 36.82
C PHE A 78 13.45 9.09 35.99
N TYR A 79 14.51 8.51 36.54
CA TYR A 79 15.81 8.39 35.89
C TYR A 79 16.14 6.92 35.69
N ILE A 80 16.33 6.52 34.43
CA ILE A 80 16.77 5.18 34.04
C ILE A 80 18.15 5.30 33.38
N ARG A 81 19.00 4.30 33.54
CA ARG A 81 20.24 4.17 32.76
C ARG A 81 20.02 3.24 31.57
N CYS A 82 20.47 3.67 30.38
CA CYS A 82 20.50 2.82 29.20
C CYS A 82 21.41 1.60 29.44
N THR A 83 21.01 0.43 28.95
CA THR A 83 21.78 -0.80 29.17
C THR A 83 23.08 -0.88 28.36
N ARG A 84 23.21 -0.10 27.28
CA ARG A 84 24.39 -0.13 26.41
C ARG A 84 25.40 0.95 26.77
N CYS A 85 24.98 2.21 26.84
CA CYS A 85 25.88 3.37 27.03
C CYS A 85 25.83 3.98 28.42
N SER A 86 25.03 3.42 29.35
CA SER A 86 24.83 3.94 30.71
C SER A 86 24.36 5.40 30.78
N SER A 87 23.95 6.00 29.65
CA SER A 87 23.41 7.35 29.61
C SER A 87 22.10 7.42 30.39
N GLU A 88 21.87 8.55 31.03
CA GLU A 88 20.67 8.78 31.82
C GLU A 88 19.51 9.23 30.93
N VAL A 89 18.41 8.51 31.02
CA VAL A 89 17.14 8.81 30.34
C VAL A 89 16.14 9.25 31.39
N THR A 90 15.47 10.37 31.13
CA THR A 90 14.50 10.98 32.04
C THR A 90 13.13 11.04 31.43
N PHE A 91 12.13 10.68 32.24
CA PHE A 91 10.72 10.82 31.88
C PHE A 91 9.90 11.25 33.10
N LYS A 92 8.84 11.99 32.82
CA LYS A 92 7.88 12.48 33.80
C LYS A 92 6.56 11.73 33.70
N THR A 93 5.80 11.75 34.78
CA THR A 93 4.39 11.31 34.81
C THR A 93 3.48 12.46 34.36
N ASP A 94 2.54 12.21 33.46
CA ASP A 94 1.54 13.18 33.01
C ASP A 94 0.13 12.74 33.42
N PRO A 95 -0.39 13.25 34.54
CA PRO A 95 -1.72 12.87 35.03
C PRO A 95 -2.86 13.25 34.08
N LYS A 96 -2.68 14.28 33.23
CA LYS A 96 -3.69 14.73 32.26
C LYS A 96 -4.03 13.65 31.22
N ASN A 97 -3.02 12.98 30.69
CA ASN A 97 -3.16 12.01 29.60
C ASN A 97 -3.00 10.55 30.06
N MET A 98 -2.94 10.32 31.38
CA MET A 98 -2.64 9.01 31.99
C MET A 98 -1.38 8.34 31.41
N ASP A 99 -0.38 9.15 31.06
CA ASP A 99 0.80 8.69 30.33
C ASP A 99 2.09 9.29 30.92
N TYR A 100 3.21 9.05 30.25
CA TYR A 100 4.52 9.55 30.62
C TYR A 100 5.14 10.31 29.45
N THR A 101 5.84 11.40 29.74
CA THR A 101 6.56 12.23 28.77
C THR A 101 8.06 11.98 28.87
N CYS A 102 8.71 11.80 27.73
CA CYS A 102 10.18 11.79 27.65
C CYS A 102 10.69 13.22 27.75
N GLU A 103 11.61 13.49 28.69
CA GLU A 103 12.27 14.79 28.79
C GLU A 103 13.64 14.80 28.11
N LYS A 104 14.56 13.93 28.56
CA LYS A 104 15.95 13.89 28.06
C LYS A 104 16.45 12.47 27.87
N GLY A 105 17.32 12.30 26.88
CA GLY A 105 18.13 11.08 26.67
C GLY A 105 17.49 9.98 25.83
N ALA A 106 16.20 10.11 25.50
CA ALA A 106 15.52 9.20 24.58
C ALA A 106 14.41 9.91 23.81
N ILE A 107 14.10 9.36 22.64
CA ILE A 107 12.93 9.73 21.84
C ILE A 107 11.94 8.58 21.91
N ARG A 108 10.66 8.91 22.06
CA ARG A 108 9.57 7.93 22.02
C ARG A 108 9.40 7.39 20.60
N ASN A 109 9.19 6.09 20.45
CA ASN A 109 8.90 5.55 19.12
C ASN A 109 7.53 6.03 18.64
N PHE A 110 7.40 6.21 17.32
CA PHE A 110 6.16 6.64 16.70
C PHE A 110 5.12 5.50 16.70
N GLU A 111 3.93 5.78 17.24
CA GLU A 111 2.79 4.86 17.29
C GLU A 111 1.64 5.48 16.46
N PRO A 112 1.25 4.89 15.30
CA PRO A 112 0.25 5.49 14.40
C PRO A 112 -1.11 5.82 15.05
N TRP A 113 -1.52 5.05 16.07
CA TRP A 113 -2.78 5.24 16.80
C TRP A 113 -2.73 6.35 17.87
N ARG A 114 -1.55 6.89 18.17
CA ARG A 114 -1.40 8.01 19.11
C ARG A 114 -1.65 9.35 18.42
N ASP A 115 -1.14 9.50 17.20
CA ASP A 115 -1.37 10.68 16.37
C ASP A 115 -2.86 10.88 16.07
N THR A 116 -3.64 9.81 15.93
CA THR A 116 -5.09 9.95 15.72
C THR A 116 -5.77 10.59 16.93
N ARG A 117 -5.28 10.32 18.15
CA ARG A 117 -5.80 10.90 19.40
C ARG A 117 -5.30 12.31 19.68
N GLU A 118 -4.09 12.66 19.24
CA GLU A 118 -3.59 14.05 19.31
C GLU A 118 -4.18 14.94 18.21
N LYS A 119 -4.66 14.35 17.11
CA LYS A 119 -5.44 15.02 16.05
C LYS A 119 -6.93 15.14 16.38
N ASP A 120 -7.43 14.39 17.37
CA ASP A 120 -8.68 14.73 18.03
C ASP A 120 -8.39 15.98 18.86
N GLU A 121 -8.54 17.14 18.22
CA GLU A 121 -8.42 18.46 18.83
C GLU A 121 -9.14 18.51 20.16
N THR A 122 -8.65 19.39 21.06
CA THR A 122 -9.30 19.71 22.33
C THR A 122 -10.81 19.79 22.09
N GLU A 123 -11.64 19.12 22.90
CA GLU A 123 -13.10 19.02 22.62
C GLU A 123 -13.69 20.40 22.28
N GLU A 124 -13.18 21.48 22.87
CA GLU A 124 -13.50 22.88 22.60
C GLU A 124 -13.06 23.41 21.22
N GLU A 125 -11.87 23.08 20.74
CA GLU A 125 -11.40 23.44 19.37
C GLU A 125 -12.13 22.61 18.32
N ARG A 126 -12.41 21.34 18.63
CA ARG A 126 -13.24 20.46 17.81
C ARG A 126 -14.69 20.95 17.77
N LEU A 127 -15.24 21.43 18.90
CA LEU A 127 -16.59 21.99 18.99
C LEU A 127 -16.70 23.32 18.25
N ASN A 128 -15.72 24.22 18.39
CA ASN A 128 -15.70 25.48 17.66
C ASN A 128 -15.58 25.25 16.15
N ARG A 129 -14.72 24.32 15.70
CA ARG A 129 -14.67 23.94 14.29
C ARG A 129 -15.95 23.25 13.83
N LEU A 130 -16.53 22.39 14.66
CA LEU A 130 -17.80 21.72 14.36
C LEU A 130 -18.96 22.72 14.32
N GLU A 131 -19.03 23.76 15.15
CA GLU A 131 -20.11 24.76 15.09
C GLU A 131 -20.00 25.65 13.82
N GLU A 132 -18.78 25.96 13.39
CA GLU A 132 -18.52 26.66 12.12
C GLU A 132 -18.76 25.75 10.90
N GLU A 133 -18.44 24.46 11.00
CA GLU A 133 -18.69 23.47 9.95
C GLU A 133 -20.12 22.89 9.96
N GLU A 134 -20.86 22.84 11.06
CA GLU A 134 -22.16 22.16 11.13
C GLU A 134 -23.27 22.94 10.43
N ASN A 135 -23.14 24.26 10.35
CA ASN A 135 -24.14 25.11 9.70
C ASN A 135 -24.06 25.08 8.16
N GLU A 136 -22.91 24.77 7.56
CA GLU A 136 -22.73 24.69 6.09
C GLU A 136 -22.15 23.35 5.59
N SER A 137 -21.40 22.62 6.41
CA SER A 137 -20.70 21.38 6.05
C SER A 137 -21.41 20.08 6.47
N ALA A 138 -22.36 20.07 7.42
CA ALA A 138 -23.05 18.82 7.76
C ALA A 138 -23.92 18.31 6.60
N MET A 139 -24.67 19.21 5.95
CA MET A 139 -25.44 18.90 4.74
C MET A 139 -24.52 18.58 3.57
N ALA A 140 -23.43 19.34 3.37
CA ALA A 140 -22.45 19.05 2.32
C ALA A 140 -21.74 17.69 2.52
N LYS A 141 -21.43 17.30 3.77
CA LYS A 141 -20.86 15.98 4.12
C LYS A 141 -21.84 14.85 3.80
N LEU A 142 -23.13 15.07 4.10
CA LEU A 142 -24.20 14.14 3.72
C LEU A 142 -24.32 14.03 2.20
N GLU A 143 -24.33 15.15 1.48
CA GLU A 143 -24.35 15.17 0.01
C GLU A 143 -23.14 14.44 -0.58
N THR A 144 -21.92 14.70 -0.11
CA THR A 144 -20.72 13.96 -0.57
C THR A 144 -20.82 12.47 -0.29
N LYS A 145 -21.35 12.08 0.88
CA LYS A 145 -21.53 10.67 1.23
C LYS A 145 -22.57 9.99 0.33
N THR A 146 -23.66 10.68 0.00
CA THR A 146 -24.67 10.16 -0.94
C THR A 146 -24.13 10.05 -2.36
N LEU A 147 -23.31 11.02 -2.81
CA LEU A 147 -22.65 10.98 -4.11
C LEU A 147 -21.62 9.84 -4.18
N ASP A 148 -20.86 9.61 -3.12
CA ASP A 148 -19.91 8.50 -3.04
C ASP A 148 -20.62 7.15 -3.01
N SER A 149 -21.70 7.00 -2.23
CA SER A 149 -22.53 5.78 -2.28
C SER A 149 -23.14 5.56 -3.68
N LYS A 150 -23.55 6.63 -4.37
CA LYS A 150 -24.07 6.53 -5.74
C LYS A 150 -22.98 6.10 -6.73
N ARG A 151 -21.76 6.61 -6.58
CA ARG A 151 -20.60 6.19 -7.39
C ARG A 151 -20.25 4.73 -7.12
N GLU A 152 -20.27 4.29 -5.87
CA GLU A 152 -20.02 2.90 -5.49
C GLU A 152 -21.05 1.96 -6.11
N MET A 153 -22.34 2.33 -6.11
CA MET A 153 -23.40 1.57 -6.80
C MET A 153 -23.15 1.50 -8.31
N GLN A 154 -22.85 2.62 -8.96
CA GLN A 154 -22.55 2.65 -10.40
C GLN A 154 -21.33 1.81 -10.77
N ILE A 155 -20.30 1.79 -9.91
CA ILE A 155 -19.11 0.95 -10.09
C ILE A 155 -19.48 -0.54 -9.95
N ALA A 156 -20.31 -0.88 -8.96
CA ALA A 156 -20.77 -2.26 -8.77
C ALA A 156 -21.59 -2.76 -9.97
N ASP A 157 -22.55 -1.95 -10.45
CA ASP A 157 -23.38 -2.27 -11.61
C ASP A 157 -22.52 -2.45 -12.87
N ALA A 158 -21.56 -1.55 -13.12
CA ALA A 158 -20.64 -1.66 -14.25
C ALA A 158 -19.75 -2.92 -14.18
N LEU A 159 -19.32 -3.32 -12.97
CA LEU A 159 -18.57 -4.57 -12.78
C LEU A 159 -19.43 -5.79 -13.08
N ASP A 160 -20.70 -5.78 -12.69
CA ASP A 160 -21.62 -6.87 -12.96
C ASP A 160 -22.01 -6.95 -14.45
N GLU A 161 -22.13 -5.83 -15.15
CA GLU A 161 -22.25 -5.79 -16.62
C GLU A 161 -21.02 -6.40 -17.32
N ILE A 162 -19.81 -6.08 -16.84
CA ILE A 162 -18.59 -6.67 -17.39
C ILE A 162 -18.54 -8.18 -17.13
N ARG A 163 -18.90 -8.62 -15.92
CA ARG A 163 -18.94 -10.05 -15.58
C ARG A 163 -19.96 -10.81 -16.41
N THR A 164 -21.16 -10.27 -16.60
CA THR A 164 -22.20 -10.92 -17.42
C THR A 164 -21.83 -10.94 -18.91
N ARG A 165 -21.21 -9.88 -19.42
CA ARG A 165 -20.65 -9.85 -20.79
C ARG A 165 -19.55 -10.90 -20.96
N ASN A 166 -18.60 -10.95 -20.04
CA ASN A 166 -17.51 -11.94 -20.09
C ASN A 166 -18.04 -13.36 -19.98
N ALA A 167 -18.99 -13.64 -19.08
CA ALA A 167 -19.62 -14.95 -18.96
C ALA A 167 -20.42 -15.36 -20.21
N ARG A 168 -21.01 -14.41 -20.95
CA ARG A 168 -21.61 -14.69 -22.27
C ARG A 168 -20.53 -14.98 -23.30
N ASN A 169 -19.49 -14.15 -23.38
CA ASN A 169 -18.39 -14.34 -24.30
C ASN A 169 -17.58 -15.62 -24.04
N GLU A 170 -17.56 -16.15 -22.82
CA GLU A 170 -16.97 -17.45 -22.50
C GLU A 170 -17.86 -18.63 -22.93
N ARG A 171 -19.18 -18.43 -23.02
CA ARG A 171 -20.13 -19.46 -23.50
C ARG A 171 -20.15 -19.56 -25.02
N PHE A 172 -19.89 -18.47 -25.72
CA PHE A 172 -19.69 -18.48 -27.17
C PHE A 172 -18.23 -18.78 -27.46
N ASP A 173 -17.93 -19.93 -28.07
CA ASP A 173 -16.55 -20.20 -28.49
C ASP A 173 -16.15 -19.16 -29.55
N SER A 174 -14.97 -18.58 -29.38
CA SER A 174 -14.40 -17.63 -30.34
C SER A 174 -14.31 -18.22 -31.75
N ALA A 175 -14.19 -19.55 -31.87
CA ALA A 175 -14.20 -20.27 -33.13
C ALA A 175 -15.59 -20.29 -33.81
N ASP A 176 -16.66 -20.61 -33.08
CA ASP A 176 -18.04 -20.65 -33.62
C ASP A 176 -18.54 -19.27 -34.08
N VAL A 177 -18.16 -18.21 -33.37
CA VAL A 177 -18.52 -16.83 -33.75
C VAL A 177 -17.76 -16.37 -35.00
N LEU A 178 -16.53 -16.85 -35.19
CA LEU A 178 -15.74 -16.57 -36.41
C LEU A 178 -16.28 -17.33 -37.61
N ASP A 179 -16.69 -18.59 -37.44
CA ASP A 179 -17.22 -19.44 -38.50
C ASP A 179 -18.56 -18.89 -39.03
N THR A 180 -19.47 -18.53 -38.12
CA THR A 180 -20.75 -17.89 -38.46
C THR A 180 -20.59 -16.52 -39.14
N LEU A 181 -19.55 -15.75 -38.81
CA LEU A 181 -19.26 -14.49 -39.50
C LEU A 181 -18.69 -14.72 -40.91
N LEU A 182 -17.87 -15.75 -41.10
CA LEU A 182 -17.32 -16.14 -42.40
C LEU A 182 -18.41 -16.67 -43.35
N GLU A 183 -19.35 -17.45 -42.84
CA GLU A 183 -20.52 -17.91 -43.61
C GLU A 183 -21.42 -16.75 -44.07
N VAL A 184 -21.61 -15.73 -43.23
CA VAL A 184 -22.45 -14.54 -43.53
C VAL A 184 -21.73 -13.53 -44.44
N THR A 185 -20.40 -13.51 -44.49
CA THR A 185 -19.65 -12.72 -45.46
C THR A 185 -19.56 -13.37 -46.84
N ASN A 186 -19.92 -14.65 -46.95
CA ASN A 186 -19.86 -15.41 -48.20
C ASN A 186 -21.16 -15.53 -49.03
N PRO A 187 -22.26 -14.75 -48.88
CA PRO A 187 -23.36 -14.86 -49.84
C PRO A 187 -22.96 -14.30 -51.21
N ALA A 188 -22.16 -13.23 -51.23
CA ALA A 188 -21.64 -12.65 -52.48
C ALA A 188 -20.59 -13.55 -53.15
N GLU A 189 -19.72 -14.20 -52.38
CA GLU A 189 -18.77 -15.19 -52.92
C GLU A 189 -19.49 -16.46 -53.40
N LEU A 190 -20.52 -16.94 -52.70
CA LEU A 190 -21.34 -18.06 -53.15
C LEU A 190 -22.12 -17.74 -54.44
N GLU A 191 -22.66 -16.52 -54.56
CA GLU A 191 -23.35 -16.05 -55.75
C GLU A 191 -22.40 -15.89 -56.95
N LEU A 192 -21.18 -15.38 -56.74
CA LEU A 192 -20.14 -15.29 -57.76
C LEU A 192 -19.67 -16.67 -58.22
N MET A 193 -19.41 -17.60 -57.29
CA MET A 193 -19.04 -18.98 -57.62
C MET A 193 -20.13 -19.68 -58.45
N ARG A 194 -21.41 -19.41 -58.16
CA ARG A 194 -22.52 -19.96 -58.94
C ARG A 194 -22.59 -19.36 -60.35
N GLN A 195 -22.32 -18.06 -60.51
CA GLN A 195 -22.27 -17.41 -61.82
C GLN A 195 -21.07 -17.91 -62.64
N GLU A 196 -19.91 -18.10 -62.01
CA GLU A 196 -18.73 -18.66 -62.67
C GLU A 196 -18.94 -20.11 -63.12
N GLU A 197 -19.68 -20.92 -62.35
CA GLU A 197 -20.08 -22.27 -62.74
C GLU A 197 -21.08 -22.25 -63.93
N GLU A 198 -22.08 -21.36 -63.91
CA GLU A 198 -23.03 -21.17 -65.01
C GLU A 198 -22.32 -20.70 -66.30
N ASP A 199 -21.38 -19.76 -66.19
CA ASP A 199 -20.56 -19.24 -67.30
C ASP A 199 -19.56 -20.29 -67.82
N ALA A 200 -18.96 -21.10 -66.94
CA ALA A 200 -18.08 -22.20 -67.34
C ALA A 200 -18.85 -23.32 -68.05
N GLU A 201 -20.08 -23.61 -67.64
CA GLU A 201 -20.96 -24.54 -68.35
C GLU A 201 -21.40 -24.01 -69.72
N LEU A 202 -21.73 -22.72 -69.81
CA LEU A 202 -22.06 -22.08 -71.07
C LEU A 202 -20.86 -22.04 -72.01
N ALA A 203 -19.66 -21.75 -71.50
CA ALA A 203 -18.42 -21.85 -72.26
C ALA A 203 -18.17 -23.30 -72.72
N ARG A 204 -18.34 -24.30 -71.85
CA ARG A 204 -18.25 -25.71 -72.24
C ARG A 204 -19.25 -26.10 -73.32
N LYS A 205 -20.48 -25.57 -73.28
CA LYS A 205 -21.51 -25.80 -74.31
C LYS A 205 -21.20 -25.04 -75.60
N ALA A 206 -20.65 -23.83 -75.54
CA ALA A 206 -20.27 -23.01 -76.69
C ALA A 206 -19.02 -23.53 -77.41
N PHE A 207 -18.08 -24.15 -76.69
CA PHE A 207 -16.91 -24.82 -77.27
C PHE A 207 -17.16 -26.29 -77.65
N ARG A 208 -18.41 -26.77 -77.55
CA ARG A 208 -18.79 -28.12 -77.99
C ARG A 208 -19.49 -28.05 -79.35
N THR A 209 -18.74 -28.32 -80.41
CA THR A 209 -19.28 -28.63 -81.74
C THR A 209 -19.70 -30.10 -81.82
N GLU A 210 -20.60 -30.46 -82.75
CA GLU A 210 -21.24 -31.79 -82.87
C GLU A 210 -20.27 -32.98 -83.08
N GLU A 211 -18.99 -32.70 -83.33
CA GLU A 211 -17.91 -33.69 -83.30
C GLU A 211 -16.92 -33.29 -82.21
N ASP A 212 -16.87 -34.06 -81.10
CA ASP A 212 -16.06 -33.84 -79.90
C ASP A 212 -14.54 -33.69 -80.21
N LYS A 213 -14.08 -32.52 -80.68
CA LYS A 213 -12.65 -32.18 -80.85
C LYS A 213 -12.37 -30.73 -80.45
N PHE A 214 -11.41 -30.57 -79.54
CA PHE A 214 -11.00 -29.29 -78.97
C PHE A 214 -10.20 -28.46 -80.00
N VAL A 215 -10.63 -27.22 -80.28
CA VAL A 215 -9.98 -26.33 -81.26
C VAL A 215 -8.60 -25.89 -80.74
N ARG A 216 -7.52 -26.28 -81.44
CA ARG A 216 -6.15 -25.77 -81.20
C ARG A 216 -5.91 -24.51 -82.04
N ARG A 217 -5.32 -23.48 -81.42
CA ARG A 217 -4.90 -22.23 -82.08
C ARG A 217 -3.79 -22.53 -83.10
N VAL A 218 -3.97 -22.05 -84.33
CA VAL A 218 -3.01 -22.18 -85.45
C VAL A 218 -1.81 -21.25 -85.22
N VAL A 219 -0.60 -21.76 -85.46
CA VAL A 219 0.68 -21.05 -85.43
C VAL A 219 1.08 -20.76 -86.89
N ASP A 220 1.58 -19.56 -87.17
CA ASP A 220 2.16 -19.16 -88.47
C ASP A 220 3.61 -18.69 -88.22
N ASP A 221 4.56 -19.22 -89.00
CA ASP A 221 6.00 -19.09 -88.81
C ASP A 221 6.58 -17.91 -89.61
N GLY A 222 7.40 -17.07 -88.95
CA GLY A 222 8.22 -16.04 -89.58
C GLY A 222 9.33 -15.58 -88.62
N ALA A 223 10.58 -15.92 -88.96
CA ALA A 223 11.77 -15.87 -88.12
C ALA A 223 12.16 -14.48 -87.58
N ASP A 224 12.63 -14.45 -86.32
CA ASP A 224 13.88 -13.80 -85.91
C ASP A 224 14.34 -14.37 -84.55
N GLU A 225 15.58 -14.84 -84.52
CA GLU A 225 16.32 -15.31 -83.34
C GLU A 225 16.51 -14.17 -82.34
N ALA A 226 15.99 -14.32 -81.11
CA ALA A 226 16.42 -13.54 -79.96
C ALA A 226 16.16 -14.32 -78.65
N ASP A 227 17.26 -14.77 -78.06
CA ASP A 227 17.54 -15.11 -76.66
C ASP A 227 16.37 -15.30 -75.67
N ILE A 228 16.30 -16.52 -75.14
CA ILE A 228 15.58 -16.88 -73.93
C ILE A 228 16.31 -16.26 -72.72
N SER A 229 15.80 -15.16 -72.19
CA SER A 229 16.12 -14.69 -70.83
C SER A 229 14.93 -14.91 -69.90
N LYS A 230 15.11 -15.82 -68.94
CA LYS A 230 14.28 -15.93 -67.73
C LYS A 230 14.25 -14.59 -67.01
N GLU A 231 13.12 -13.90 -67.03
CA GLU A 231 12.84 -12.83 -66.08
C GLU A 231 11.98 -13.40 -64.94
N GLU A 232 12.66 -13.72 -63.84
CA GLU A 232 12.02 -13.90 -62.54
C GLU A 232 11.42 -12.56 -62.10
N ALA A 233 10.10 -12.52 -61.97
CA ALA A 233 9.40 -11.43 -61.31
C ALA A 233 9.83 -11.37 -59.83
N LYS A 234 10.75 -10.45 -59.49
CA LYS A 234 10.97 -10.03 -58.11
C LYS A 234 9.89 -9.03 -57.73
N ALA A 235 8.83 -9.53 -57.09
CA ALA A 235 8.00 -8.67 -56.25
C ALA A 235 8.79 -8.32 -54.99
N ASP A 236 9.05 -7.02 -54.77
CA ASP A 236 9.67 -6.51 -53.56
C ASP A 236 8.75 -6.79 -52.36
N ILE A 237 9.16 -7.73 -51.50
CA ILE A 237 8.55 -7.94 -50.20
C ILE A 237 9.06 -6.82 -49.28
N PRO A 238 8.21 -5.92 -48.76
CA PRO A 238 8.67 -4.93 -47.81
C PRO A 238 9.16 -5.62 -46.52
N SER A 239 10.46 -5.49 -46.24
CA SER A 239 11.08 -5.96 -45.00
C SER A 239 10.53 -5.17 -43.81
N PHE A 240 9.55 -5.74 -43.10
CA PHE A 240 9.05 -5.16 -41.87
C PHE A 240 10.06 -5.41 -40.73
N LYS A 241 11.00 -4.48 -40.53
CA LYS A 241 11.84 -4.48 -39.32
C LYS A 241 10.95 -4.21 -38.11
N LYS A 242 10.82 -5.21 -37.24
CA LYS A 242 10.11 -5.12 -35.96
C LYS A 242 10.79 -4.08 -35.08
N THR A 243 10.26 -2.85 -35.06
CA THR A 243 10.69 -1.83 -34.10
C THR A 243 10.22 -2.24 -32.71
N VAL A 244 11.16 -2.62 -31.84
CA VAL A 244 10.87 -2.86 -30.42
C VAL A 244 10.45 -1.53 -29.81
N LYS A 245 9.15 -1.38 -29.49
CA LYS A 245 8.67 -0.24 -28.70
C LYS A 245 9.35 -0.28 -27.33
N ARG A 246 10.14 0.75 -27.01
CA ARG A 246 10.65 0.97 -25.64
C ARG A 246 9.45 1.07 -24.70
N ARG A 247 9.42 0.23 -23.66
CA ARG A 247 8.45 0.35 -22.56
C ARG A 247 8.60 1.73 -21.93
N ARG A 248 7.49 2.46 -21.77
CA ARG A 248 7.45 3.70 -20.99
C ARG A 248 7.71 3.35 -19.52
N ASP A 249 8.71 3.99 -18.92
CA ASP A 249 8.98 3.89 -17.49
C ASP A 249 7.88 4.61 -16.69
N MET A 250 6.98 3.82 -16.10
CA MET A 250 5.85 4.31 -15.28
C MET A 250 6.30 5.03 -14.00
N GLY A 251 7.59 4.96 -13.63
CA GLY A 251 8.13 5.66 -12.47
C GLY A 251 8.18 7.19 -12.63
N ALA A 252 8.33 7.70 -13.86
CA ALA A 252 8.38 9.14 -14.12
C ALA A 252 6.99 9.79 -14.12
N VAL A 253 5.93 9.03 -14.46
CA VAL A 253 4.54 9.50 -14.47
C VAL A 253 3.98 9.65 -13.05
N LEU A 254 4.50 8.87 -12.08
CA LEU A 254 4.03 8.87 -10.69
C LEU A 254 4.79 9.85 -9.78
N GLY A 255 5.68 10.71 -10.30
CA GLY A 255 6.33 11.77 -9.51
C GLY A 255 7.28 11.28 -8.40
N ILE A 256 7.66 10.00 -8.38
CA ILE A 256 8.53 9.44 -7.34
C ILE A 256 9.99 9.67 -7.73
N LYS A 257 10.60 10.74 -7.20
CA LYS A 257 12.05 11.00 -7.33
C LYS A 257 12.85 9.95 -6.53
N LYS A 258 13.35 8.90 -7.18
CA LYS A 258 14.39 8.04 -6.59
C LYS A 258 15.69 8.85 -6.47
N LYS A 259 16.09 9.19 -5.24
CA LYS A 259 17.42 9.73 -4.97
C LYS A 259 18.46 8.63 -5.21
N LEU A 260 19.36 8.86 -6.16
CA LEU A 260 20.55 8.03 -6.38
C LEU A 260 21.45 8.12 -5.14
N LYS A 261 21.85 6.96 -4.61
CA LYS A 261 22.94 6.90 -3.62
C LYS A 261 24.26 7.25 -4.34
N PRO A 262 25.13 8.08 -3.76
CA PRO A 262 26.47 8.26 -4.30
C PRO A 262 27.25 6.95 -4.18
N LEU A 263 27.94 6.60 -5.26
CA LEU A 263 28.98 5.58 -5.24
C LEU A 263 30.27 6.24 -4.75
N VAL A 264 30.97 5.51 -3.88
CA VAL A 264 32.14 5.87 -3.06
C VAL A 264 31.78 6.52 -1.72
#